data_AF-A0A2V8GCQ1-F1
#
_entry.id   AF-A0A2V8GCQ1-F1
#
_cell.length_a   1.000
_cell.length_b   1.000
_cell.length_c   1.000
_cell.angle_alpha   90.00
_cell.angle_beta   90.00
_cell.angle_gamma   90.00
#
_symmetry.space_group_name_H-M   'P 1'
#
loop_
_entity.id
_entity.type
_entity.pdbx_description
1 polymer ?
#
loop_
_entity_poly.entity_id
_entity_poly.type
_entity_poly.pdbx_seq_one_letter_code
_entity_poly.pdbx_strand_id
1 'polypeptide(L)'
;MIVVDPRFTRTAANADLFLQIRAGSDIAFLGGLISYAIENGRIAHDYLLNYTNASFIVKEGFKLPEDGLYSGFDPSTQLYDKSTWNYEGSGSPAGSGGPASLPPNVSYDPSLQNPRCVFQLLKRQYSRYTPEMVERITGIPKDQFLKAADLFTSVRKDGDMKKASTIIYAVGWTQHTFGTQIIRTAAMLQLVLGNVGRAGGGVNALRGHSNIQGATDMAGVFDILPGYLKMPNPDDVDLAVYLKRTTPTASKPQEWDSYNYWSNTPKFAVSFLKAMYGDAATKENDWAFNYLPRIDRNYSWAQIWDDMYRGNIKGMFAIGMNGVQIG
;
A
#
# COMPACT_ATOMS: atom_id res chain seq x y z
N MET A 1 -14.42 16.60 13.23
CA MET A 1 -13.18 15.82 13.42
C MET A 1 -13.49 14.59 14.25
N ILE A 2 -13.04 13.41 13.80
CA ILE A 2 -13.12 12.15 14.55
C ILE A 2 -11.70 11.78 14.99
N VAL A 3 -11.51 11.45 16.27
CA VAL A 3 -10.24 10.96 16.81
C VAL A 3 -10.44 9.53 17.33
N VAL A 4 -9.64 8.61 16.80
CA VAL A 4 -9.59 7.21 17.21
C VAL A 4 -8.20 6.96 17.77
N ASP A 5 -8.07 6.85 19.09
CA ASP A 5 -6.78 6.70 19.78
C ASP A 5 -6.99 5.90 21.07
N PRO A 6 -6.03 5.04 21.49
CA PRO A 6 -6.10 4.38 22.79
C PRO A 6 -6.15 5.34 23.98
N ARG A 7 -5.81 6.61 23.79
CA ARG A 7 -5.75 7.63 24.85
C ARG A 7 -6.58 8.84 24.47
N PHE A 8 -7.15 9.48 25.49
CA PHE A 8 -7.72 10.82 25.33
C PHE A 8 -6.58 11.86 25.25
N THR A 9 -6.22 12.25 24.03
CA THR A 9 -5.12 13.19 23.75
C THR A 9 -5.59 14.65 23.66
N ARG A 10 -4.65 15.59 23.51
CA ARG A 10 -4.98 17.01 23.23
C ARG A 10 -5.75 17.18 21.92
N THR A 11 -5.50 16.33 20.93
CA THR A 11 -6.28 16.30 19.69
C THR A 11 -7.71 15.82 19.96
N ALA A 12 -7.86 14.76 20.77
CA ALA A 12 -9.18 14.27 21.18
C ALA A 12 -10.01 15.33 21.93
N ALA A 13 -9.36 16.17 22.75
CA ALA A 13 -10.02 17.26 23.46
C ALA A 13 -10.68 18.32 22.55
N ASN A 14 -10.28 18.37 21.27
CA ASN A 14 -10.85 19.27 20.26
C ASN A 14 -11.69 18.52 19.21
N ALA A 15 -11.92 17.22 19.38
CA ALA A 15 -12.67 16.40 18.44
C ALA A 15 -14.18 16.46 18.72
N ASP A 16 -14.97 16.41 17.65
CA ASP A 16 -16.43 16.25 17.77
C ASP A 16 -16.81 14.84 18.22
N LEU A 17 -15.94 13.86 17.94
CA LEU A 17 -16.11 12.46 18.33
C LEU A 17 -14.76 11.85 18.69
N PHE A 18 -14.64 11.34 19.91
CA PHE A 18 -13.51 10.53 20.37
C PHE A 18 -13.94 9.08 20.55
N LEU A 19 -13.10 8.15 20.09
CA LEU A 19 -13.31 6.71 20.18
C LEU A 19 -12.04 6.08 20.76
N GLN A 20 -12.17 5.48 21.94
CA GLN A 20 -11.04 4.80 22.57
C GLN A 20 -10.86 3.40 21.97
N ILE A 21 -9.78 3.21 21.21
CA ILE A 21 -9.48 1.96 20.52
C ILE A 21 -8.41 1.15 21.26
N ARG A 22 -8.49 -0.18 21.25
CA ARG A 22 -7.39 -1.06 21.64
C ARG A 22 -6.24 -0.94 20.63
N ALA A 23 -5.01 -0.70 21.11
CA ALA A 23 -3.84 -0.61 20.23
C ALA A 23 -3.66 -1.87 19.36
N GLY A 24 -3.40 -1.69 18.06
CA GLY A 24 -3.22 -2.79 17.10
C GLY A 24 -4.52 -3.40 16.57
N SER A 25 -5.69 -2.84 16.90
CA SER A 25 -6.99 -3.31 16.40
C SER A 25 -7.53 -2.52 15.20
N ASP A 26 -6.73 -1.63 14.63
CA ASP A 26 -7.11 -0.65 13.60
C ASP A 26 -7.67 -1.27 12.32
N ILE A 27 -7.17 -2.45 11.90
CA ILE A 27 -7.71 -3.17 10.74
C ILE A 27 -9.17 -3.52 10.96
N ALA A 28 -9.58 -3.90 12.18
CA ALA A 28 -10.96 -4.24 12.47
C ALA A 28 -11.86 -2.99 12.40
N PHE A 29 -11.42 -1.87 12.96
CA PHE A 29 -12.13 -0.60 12.86
C PHE A 29 -12.30 -0.15 11.40
N LEU A 30 -11.20 -0.07 10.64
CA LEU A 30 -11.21 0.36 9.24
C LEU A 30 -11.96 -0.64 8.34
N GLY A 31 -11.83 -1.94 8.60
CA GLY A 31 -12.57 -2.99 7.90
C GLY A 31 -14.07 -2.90 8.14
N GLY A 32 -14.47 -2.57 9.38
CA GLY A 32 -15.86 -2.25 9.71
C GLY A 32 -16.37 -1.04 8.93
N LEU A 33 -15.58 0.03 8.79
CA LEU A 33 -15.96 1.19 7.98
C LEU A 33 -16.16 0.82 6.50
N ILE A 34 -15.31 -0.05 5.95
CA ILE A 34 -15.48 -0.57 4.58
C ILE A 34 -16.79 -1.38 4.48
N SER A 35 -17.04 -2.30 5.40
CA SER A 35 -18.28 -3.11 5.41
C SER A 35 -19.51 -2.21 5.48
N TYR A 36 -19.52 -1.26 6.41
CA TYR A 36 -20.61 -0.29 6.58
C TYR A 36 -20.83 0.53 5.31
N ALA A 37 -19.77 1.04 4.67
CA ALA A 37 -19.90 1.81 3.45
C ALA A 37 -20.53 1.00 2.31
N ILE A 38 -20.11 -0.27 2.13
CA ILE A 38 -20.63 -1.16 1.09
C ILE A 38 -22.09 -1.54 1.38
N GLU A 39 -22.42 -1.94 2.60
CA GLU A 39 -23.76 -2.38 3.01
C GLU A 39 -24.80 -1.26 2.89
N ASN A 40 -24.39 0.00 3.13
CA ASN A 40 -25.27 1.16 3.07
C ASN A 40 -25.22 1.90 1.73
N GLY A 41 -24.61 1.31 0.69
CA GLY A 41 -24.53 1.93 -0.64
C GLY A 41 -23.72 3.23 -0.69
N ARG A 42 -22.85 3.48 0.30
CA ARG A 42 -22.02 4.70 0.42
C ARG A 42 -20.70 4.53 -0.31
N ILE A 43 -20.77 4.12 -1.57
CA ILE A 43 -19.60 3.87 -2.41
C ILE A 43 -19.58 4.84 -3.60
N ALA A 44 -18.38 5.19 -4.05
CA ALA A 44 -18.20 5.97 -5.26
C ALA A 44 -18.17 5.03 -6.49
N HIS A 45 -19.34 4.57 -6.94
CA HIS A 45 -19.46 3.51 -7.96
C HIS A 45 -18.65 3.81 -9.24
N ASP A 46 -18.88 4.96 -9.87
CA ASP A 46 -18.19 5.32 -11.11
C ASP A 46 -16.69 5.51 -10.90
N TYR A 47 -16.29 6.01 -9.72
CA TYR A 47 -14.88 6.14 -9.37
C TYR A 47 -14.22 4.75 -9.25
N LEU A 48 -14.87 3.82 -8.55
CA LEU A 48 -14.39 2.46 -8.41
C LEU A 48 -14.21 1.78 -9.77
N LEU A 49 -15.22 1.88 -10.62
CA LEU A 49 -15.21 1.26 -11.95
C LEU A 49 -14.08 1.80 -12.85
N ASN A 50 -13.84 3.12 -12.82
CA ASN A 50 -12.94 3.77 -13.77
C ASN A 50 -11.51 3.99 -13.26
N TYR A 51 -11.30 4.13 -11.95
CA TYR A 51 -10.03 4.56 -11.37
C TYR A 51 -9.41 3.57 -10.40
N THR A 52 -10.01 2.38 -10.27
CA THR A 52 -9.47 1.29 -9.47
C THR A 52 -9.48 -0.01 -10.25
N ASN A 53 -8.96 -1.07 -9.65
CA ASN A 53 -9.01 -2.42 -10.19
C ASN A 53 -10.31 -3.17 -9.81
N ALA A 54 -11.35 -2.49 -9.32
CA ALA A 54 -12.59 -3.11 -8.81
C ALA A 54 -13.23 -4.13 -9.77
N SER A 55 -13.19 -3.85 -11.07
CA SER A 55 -13.75 -4.71 -12.12
C SER A 55 -12.84 -5.87 -12.52
N PHE A 56 -11.56 -5.87 -12.12
CA PHE A 56 -10.61 -6.87 -12.60
C PHE A 56 -10.94 -8.23 -11.98
N ILE A 57 -10.90 -9.28 -12.80
CA ILE A 57 -11.17 -10.65 -12.38
C ILE A 57 -9.87 -11.24 -11.82
N VAL A 58 -9.94 -11.74 -10.59
CA VAL A 58 -8.82 -12.43 -9.94
C VAL A 58 -8.71 -13.86 -10.48
N LYS A 59 -7.47 -14.30 -10.66
CA LYS A 59 -7.11 -15.61 -11.20
C LYS A 59 -7.76 -16.74 -10.40
N GLU A 60 -8.17 -17.79 -11.10
CA GLU A 60 -8.63 -19.02 -10.45
C GLU A 60 -7.58 -19.59 -9.47
N GLY A 61 -8.05 -20.17 -8.37
CA GLY A 61 -7.22 -20.70 -7.28
C GLY A 61 -6.95 -19.72 -6.14
N PHE A 62 -7.20 -18.41 -6.32
CA PHE A 62 -7.18 -17.47 -5.20
C PHE A 62 -8.32 -17.78 -4.21
N LYS A 63 -7.99 -17.87 -2.92
CA LYS A 63 -8.97 -18.08 -1.84
C LYS A 63 -8.80 -17.01 -0.76
N LEU A 64 -9.94 -16.50 -0.30
CA LEU A 64 -10.02 -15.63 0.88
C LEU A 64 -9.69 -16.44 2.15
N PRO A 65 -9.27 -15.78 3.24
CA PRO A 65 -8.81 -16.43 4.46
C PRO A 65 -9.98 -16.78 5.38
N GLU A 66 -10.66 -17.89 5.09
CA GLU A 66 -11.76 -18.40 5.93
C GLU A 66 -11.29 -18.73 7.35
N ASP A 67 -10.11 -19.32 7.49
CA ASP A 67 -9.44 -19.68 8.75
C ASP A 67 -8.36 -18.67 9.20
N GLY A 68 -8.18 -17.59 8.43
CA GLY A 68 -7.12 -16.59 8.67
C GLY A 68 -5.92 -16.70 7.72
N LEU A 69 -5.88 -17.70 6.82
CA LEU A 69 -4.80 -17.89 5.86
C LEU A 69 -5.30 -17.83 4.42
N TYR A 70 -4.65 -17.03 3.57
CA TYR A 70 -5.00 -16.98 2.15
C TYR A 70 -4.52 -18.24 1.40
N SER A 71 -4.97 -18.44 0.16
CA SER A 71 -4.41 -19.48 -0.70
C SER A 71 -2.89 -19.36 -0.84
N GLY A 72 -2.20 -20.51 -0.84
CA GLY A 72 -0.75 -20.59 -1.03
C GLY A 72 0.09 -20.47 0.24
N PHE A 73 -0.51 -20.43 1.44
CA PHE A 73 0.26 -20.49 2.69
C PHE A 73 0.93 -21.84 2.87
N ASP A 74 2.24 -21.82 3.13
CA ASP A 74 3.01 -22.99 3.53
C ASP A 74 3.37 -22.88 5.03
N PRO A 75 2.83 -23.77 5.89
CA PRO A 75 3.07 -23.71 7.33
C PRO A 75 4.53 -24.04 7.72
N SER A 76 5.29 -24.73 6.87
CA SER A 76 6.68 -25.10 7.17
C SER A 76 7.64 -23.92 7.00
N THR A 77 7.41 -23.11 5.96
CA THR A 77 8.24 -21.93 5.67
C THR A 77 7.63 -20.64 6.21
N GLN A 78 6.35 -20.66 6.58
CA GLN A 78 5.54 -19.47 6.93
C GLN A 78 5.48 -18.43 5.80
N LEU A 79 5.65 -18.88 4.55
CA LEU A 79 5.59 -18.05 3.37
C LEU A 79 4.33 -18.34 2.56
N TYR A 80 3.98 -17.39 1.69
CA TYR A 80 2.91 -17.55 0.73
C TYR A 80 3.47 -17.73 -0.67
N ASP A 81 3.05 -18.79 -1.37
CA ASP A 81 3.04 -18.80 -2.83
C ASP A 81 1.92 -17.90 -3.34
N LYS A 82 2.33 -16.78 -3.94
CA LYS A 82 1.43 -15.74 -4.47
C LYS A 82 1.09 -15.96 -5.95
N SER A 83 1.40 -17.12 -6.52
CA SER A 83 1.13 -17.46 -7.93
C SER A 83 -0.34 -17.30 -8.33
N THR A 84 -1.27 -17.50 -7.39
CA THR A 84 -2.72 -17.30 -7.57
C THR A 84 -3.18 -15.88 -7.27
N TRP A 85 -2.34 -15.02 -6.67
CA TRP A 85 -2.71 -13.65 -6.27
C TRP A 85 -2.46 -12.66 -7.41
N ASN A 86 -2.95 -13.00 -8.59
CA ASN A 86 -2.83 -12.20 -9.80
C ASN A 86 -4.19 -12.07 -10.46
N TYR A 87 -4.28 -11.20 -11.46
CA TYR A 87 -5.47 -11.14 -12.29
C TYR A 87 -5.51 -12.31 -13.25
N GLU A 88 -6.72 -12.73 -13.58
CA GLU A 88 -6.98 -13.67 -14.66
C GLU A 88 -6.45 -13.08 -15.97
N GLY A 89 -5.74 -13.89 -16.76
CA GLY A 89 -5.14 -13.48 -18.02
C GLY A 89 -6.18 -13.18 -19.10
N SER A 90 -5.76 -13.15 -20.36
CA SER A 90 -6.64 -12.91 -21.52
C SER A 90 -7.79 -13.93 -21.58
N GLY A 91 -8.99 -13.47 -21.23
CA GLY A 91 -10.28 -14.12 -21.48
C GLY A 91 -11.24 -13.10 -22.09
N SER A 92 -12.27 -13.55 -22.82
CA SER A 92 -13.26 -12.66 -23.45
C SER A 92 -13.94 -11.75 -22.42
N PRO A 93 -14.14 -10.45 -22.71
CA PRO A 93 -14.87 -9.55 -21.82
C PRO A 93 -16.26 -10.14 -21.50
N ALA A 94 -16.57 -10.27 -20.21
CA ALA A 94 -17.91 -10.63 -19.78
C ALA A 94 -18.77 -9.36 -19.76
N GLY A 95 -19.28 -8.94 -20.93
CA GLY A 95 -20.25 -7.85 -21.06
C GLY A 95 -19.85 -6.72 -22.00
N SER A 96 -20.85 -5.99 -22.50
CA SER A 96 -20.71 -4.75 -23.28
C SER A 96 -20.89 -3.53 -22.36
N GLY A 97 -20.04 -2.50 -22.53
CA GLY A 97 -20.19 -1.21 -21.82
C GLY A 97 -19.16 -0.90 -20.72
N GLY A 98 -17.98 -1.53 -20.74
CA GLY A 98 -16.90 -1.19 -19.80
C GLY A 98 -16.21 0.16 -20.11
N PRO A 99 -15.52 0.76 -19.12
CA PRO A 99 -14.63 1.91 -19.34
C PRO A 99 -13.74 1.73 -20.56
N ALA A 100 -13.53 2.79 -21.34
CA ALA A 100 -12.81 2.76 -22.63
C ALA A 100 -11.33 2.34 -22.56
N SER A 101 -10.80 2.01 -21.38
CA SER A 101 -9.37 1.83 -21.12
C SER A 101 -9.05 0.67 -20.16
N LEU A 102 -9.60 -0.53 -20.37
CA LEU A 102 -9.26 -1.69 -19.53
C LEU A 102 -8.11 -2.52 -20.12
N PRO A 103 -7.27 -3.20 -19.31
CA PRO A 103 -6.09 -3.89 -19.82
C PRO A 103 -6.47 -5.07 -20.74
N PRO A 104 -5.87 -5.21 -21.94
CA PRO A 104 -6.24 -6.29 -22.87
C PRO A 104 -5.79 -7.68 -22.39
N ASN A 105 -4.82 -7.74 -21.48
CA ASN A 105 -4.30 -8.99 -20.92
C ASN A 105 -4.94 -9.35 -19.57
N VAL A 106 -5.98 -8.63 -19.14
CA VAL A 106 -6.65 -8.85 -17.87
C VAL A 106 -8.15 -8.96 -18.10
N SER A 107 -8.74 -10.06 -17.64
CA SER A 107 -10.20 -10.22 -17.67
C SER A 107 -10.86 -9.26 -16.67
N TYR A 108 -12.00 -8.67 -17.03
CA TYR A 108 -12.74 -7.72 -16.18
C TYR A 108 -14.25 -7.85 -16.36
N ASP A 109 -15.00 -7.36 -15.38
CA ASP A 109 -16.46 -7.25 -15.40
C ASP A 109 -16.91 -5.83 -14.97
N PRO A 110 -17.43 -5.01 -15.89
CA PRO A 110 -17.85 -3.65 -15.57
C PRO A 110 -19.14 -3.57 -14.75
N SER A 111 -19.93 -4.65 -14.67
CA SER A 111 -21.12 -4.72 -13.82
C SER A 111 -20.78 -4.90 -12.33
N LEU A 112 -19.52 -5.24 -12.04
CA LEU A 112 -19.02 -5.58 -10.71
C LEU A 112 -19.79 -6.75 -10.06
N GLN A 113 -20.42 -7.63 -10.83
CA GLN A 113 -21.22 -8.77 -10.32
C GLN A 113 -20.46 -10.10 -10.34
N ASN A 114 -19.42 -10.21 -11.16
CA ASN A 114 -18.62 -11.42 -11.27
C ASN A 114 -18.07 -11.79 -9.88
N PRO A 115 -18.31 -13.01 -9.39
CA PRO A 115 -17.93 -13.37 -8.04
C PRO A 115 -16.43 -13.27 -7.81
N ARG A 116 -15.58 -13.35 -8.84
CA ARG A 116 -14.11 -13.22 -8.75
C ARG A 116 -13.60 -11.81 -9.07
N CYS A 117 -14.45 -10.83 -9.37
CA CYS A 117 -13.96 -9.47 -9.49
C CYS A 117 -13.44 -8.95 -8.14
N VAL A 118 -12.46 -8.05 -8.16
CA VAL A 118 -11.84 -7.49 -6.96
C VAL A 118 -12.89 -6.92 -6.02
N PHE A 119 -13.92 -6.23 -6.53
CA PHE A 119 -14.98 -5.65 -5.70
C PHE A 119 -15.79 -6.71 -4.92
N GLN A 120 -16.20 -7.81 -5.57
CA GLN A 120 -16.96 -8.86 -4.90
C GLN A 120 -16.08 -9.63 -3.88
N LEU A 121 -14.80 -9.82 -4.18
CA LEU A 121 -13.84 -10.38 -3.22
C LEU A 121 -13.61 -9.46 -2.03
N LEU A 122 -13.49 -8.15 -2.25
CA LEU A 122 -13.38 -7.13 -1.19
C LEU A 122 -14.63 -7.15 -0.29
N LYS A 123 -15.82 -7.15 -0.90
CA LYS A 123 -17.10 -7.22 -0.18
C LYS A 123 -17.17 -8.46 0.72
N ARG A 124 -16.82 -9.64 0.20
CA ARG A 124 -16.78 -10.88 1.00
C ARG A 124 -15.68 -10.87 2.07
N GLN A 125 -14.51 -10.31 1.77
CA GLN A 125 -13.42 -10.21 2.74
C GLN A 125 -13.82 -9.37 3.96
N TYR A 126 -14.54 -8.28 3.72
CA TYR A 126 -14.88 -7.32 4.78
C TYR A 126 -16.24 -7.57 5.45
N SER A 127 -17.12 -8.41 4.88
CA SER A 127 -18.43 -8.72 5.49
C SER A 127 -18.35 -9.38 6.87
N ARG A 128 -17.19 -9.94 7.23
CA ARG A 128 -16.92 -10.50 8.57
C ARG A 128 -16.71 -9.44 9.65
N TYR A 129 -16.49 -8.17 9.29
CA TYR A 129 -16.28 -7.07 10.23
C TYR A 129 -17.60 -6.39 10.58
N THR A 130 -18.53 -7.16 11.16
CA THR A 130 -19.80 -6.64 11.67
C THR A 130 -19.56 -5.68 12.84
N PRO A 131 -20.50 -4.79 13.19
CA PRO A 131 -20.36 -3.92 14.35
C PRO A 131 -20.03 -4.65 15.67
N GLU A 132 -20.56 -5.86 15.87
CA GLU A 132 -20.27 -6.72 17.03
C GLU A 132 -18.82 -7.27 16.98
N MET A 133 -18.35 -7.66 15.79
CA MET A 133 -16.97 -8.07 15.59
C MET A 133 -16.00 -6.92 15.86
N VAL A 134 -16.35 -5.72 15.38
CA VAL A 134 -15.58 -4.49 15.63
C VAL A 134 -15.54 -4.20 17.12
N GLU A 135 -16.67 -4.17 17.82
CA GLU A 135 -16.72 -3.94 19.27
C GLU A 135 -15.85 -4.94 20.02
N ARG A 136 -15.99 -6.24 19.71
CA ARG A 136 -15.22 -7.30 20.35
C ARG A 136 -13.71 -7.14 20.17
N ILE A 137 -13.24 -6.72 19.00
CA ILE A 137 -11.80 -6.61 18.69
C ILE A 137 -11.25 -5.25 19.09
N THR A 138 -12.01 -4.17 18.96
CA THR A 138 -11.51 -2.81 19.18
C THR A 138 -11.76 -2.31 20.59
N GLY A 139 -12.75 -2.86 21.28
CA GLY A 139 -13.25 -2.33 22.55
C GLY A 139 -14.12 -1.08 22.39
N ILE A 140 -14.33 -0.57 21.17
CA ILE A 140 -15.21 0.57 20.90
C ILE A 140 -16.67 0.08 20.97
N PRO A 141 -17.53 0.67 21.82
CA PRO A 141 -18.94 0.31 21.86
C PRO A 141 -19.61 0.37 20.50
N LYS A 142 -20.45 -0.62 20.19
CA LYS A 142 -21.09 -0.78 18.87
C LYS A 142 -21.81 0.49 18.39
N ASP A 143 -22.54 1.15 19.27
CA ASP A 143 -23.26 2.40 18.99
C ASP A 143 -22.33 3.55 18.62
N GLN A 144 -21.19 3.66 19.31
CA GLN A 144 -20.16 4.66 19.00
C GLN A 144 -19.48 4.37 17.67
N PHE A 145 -19.18 3.10 17.37
CA PHE A 145 -18.66 2.70 16.07
C PHE A 145 -19.64 3.05 14.95
N LEU A 146 -20.93 2.72 15.09
CA LEU A 146 -21.95 3.03 14.09
C LEU A 146 -22.09 4.54 13.87
N LYS A 147 -22.02 5.36 14.93
CA LYS A 147 -21.99 6.82 14.82
C LYS A 147 -20.77 7.32 14.04
N ALA A 148 -19.59 6.72 14.29
CA ALA A 148 -18.37 7.06 13.58
C ALA A 148 -18.44 6.67 12.10
N ALA A 149 -18.95 5.47 11.82
CA ALA A 149 -19.11 4.93 10.48
C ALA A 149 -20.09 5.77 9.66
N ASP A 150 -21.23 6.12 10.25
CA ASP A 150 -22.20 7.02 9.64
C ASP A 150 -21.54 8.37 9.31
N LEU A 151 -20.90 9.00 10.29
CA LEU A 151 -20.32 10.33 10.12
C LEU A 151 -19.19 10.35 9.07
N PHE A 152 -18.25 9.40 9.14
CA PHE A 152 -17.10 9.36 8.23
C PHE A 152 -17.52 9.08 6.78
N THR A 153 -18.48 8.18 6.58
CA THR A 153 -18.97 7.79 5.24
C THR A 153 -20.06 8.71 4.71
N SER A 154 -20.54 9.67 5.52
CA SER A 154 -21.61 10.61 5.14
C SER A 154 -21.25 11.48 3.93
N VAL A 155 -19.95 11.61 3.62
CA VAL A 155 -19.46 12.26 2.40
C VAL A 155 -19.90 11.56 1.12
N ARG A 156 -20.37 10.32 1.20
CA ARG A 156 -20.96 9.53 0.10
C ARG A 156 -22.43 9.18 0.31
N LYS A 157 -23.10 9.86 1.25
CA LYS A 157 -24.55 9.75 1.37
C LYS A 157 -25.18 10.25 0.05
N ASP A 158 -26.17 9.51 -0.46
CA ASP A 158 -26.89 9.82 -1.71
C ASP A 158 -26.01 9.87 -2.98
N GLY A 159 -24.82 9.26 -2.95
CA GLY A 159 -23.88 9.27 -4.09
C GLY A 159 -23.15 10.60 -4.32
N ASP A 160 -23.18 11.52 -3.34
CA ASP A 160 -22.52 12.82 -3.44
C ASP A 160 -21.01 12.70 -3.64
N MET A 161 -20.48 13.23 -4.74
CA MET A 161 -19.04 13.26 -5.02
C MET A 161 -18.38 14.61 -4.71
N LYS A 162 -19.14 15.64 -4.28
CA LYS A 162 -18.62 16.98 -3.99
C LYS A 162 -17.93 17.08 -2.64
N LYS A 163 -18.31 16.22 -1.69
CA LYS A 163 -17.69 16.14 -0.37
C LYS A 163 -16.48 15.20 -0.38
N ALA A 164 -15.58 15.39 0.57
CA ALA A 164 -14.46 14.49 0.77
C ALA A 164 -14.22 14.27 2.27
N SER A 165 -13.77 13.07 2.62
CA SER A 165 -13.19 12.79 3.93
C SER A 165 -11.72 12.46 3.74
N THR A 166 -10.91 12.74 4.75
CA THR A 166 -9.48 12.44 4.76
C THR A 166 -9.12 11.62 5.97
N ILE A 167 -8.10 10.79 5.82
CA ILE A 167 -7.51 10.02 6.91
C ILE A 167 -6.14 10.62 7.19
N ILE A 168 -5.90 11.00 8.45
CA ILE A 168 -4.63 11.56 8.92
C ILE A 168 -4.02 10.56 9.90
N TYR A 169 -2.79 10.12 9.64
CA TYR A 169 -2.10 9.17 10.51
C TYR A 169 -0.59 9.39 10.52
N ALA A 170 0.10 8.79 11.49
CA ALA A 170 1.54 8.74 11.61
C ALA A 170 1.96 7.41 12.27
N VAL A 171 2.81 7.46 13.30
CA VAL A 171 3.44 6.28 13.93
C VAL A 171 2.46 5.25 14.51
N GLY A 172 1.26 5.69 14.93
CA GLY A 172 0.26 4.82 15.56
C GLY A 172 -0.17 3.63 14.70
N TRP A 173 -0.03 3.73 13.38
CA TRP A 173 -0.34 2.64 12.44
C TRP A 173 0.89 1.96 11.84
N THR A 174 2.06 2.60 11.86
CA THR A 174 3.23 2.11 11.11
C THR A 174 4.07 1.11 11.90
N GLN A 175 4.06 1.18 13.24
CA GLN A 175 4.93 0.38 14.11
C GLN A 175 4.26 -0.90 14.62
N HIS A 176 3.71 -1.69 13.70
CA HIS A 176 3.12 -3.01 13.96
C HIS A 176 3.65 -4.02 12.94
N THR A 177 3.67 -5.32 13.29
CA THR A 177 4.05 -6.39 12.35
C THR A 177 3.16 -6.44 11.09
N PHE A 178 1.96 -5.86 11.18
CA PHE A 178 0.98 -5.71 10.10
C PHE A 178 0.68 -4.23 9.76
N GLY A 179 1.56 -3.29 10.11
CA GLY A 179 1.34 -1.85 9.91
C GLY A 179 1.04 -1.47 8.46
N THR A 180 1.75 -2.10 7.50
CA THR A 180 1.46 -1.97 6.07
C THR A 180 0.01 -2.31 5.72
N GLN A 181 -0.59 -3.31 6.40
CA GLN A 181 -1.96 -3.70 6.15
C GLN A 181 -2.97 -2.71 6.73
N ILE A 182 -2.70 -2.08 7.89
CA ILE A 182 -3.54 -0.99 8.42
C ILE A 182 -3.66 0.13 7.38
N ILE A 183 -2.51 0.55 6.85
CA ILE A 183 -2.43 1.64 5.86
C ILE A 183 -3.10 1.23 4.56
N ARG A 184 -2.95 -0.02 4.11
CA ARG A 184 -3.68 -0.55 2.94
C ARG A 184 -5.19 -0.53 3.17
N THR A 185 -5.70 -0.89 4.34
CA THR A 185 -7.13 -0.83 4.64
C THR A 185 -7.64 0.60 4.61
N ALA A 186 -6.90 1.57 5.14
CA ALA A 186 -7.23 2.99 5.04
C ALA A 186 -7.25 3.49 3.58
N ALA A 187 -6.25 3.10 2.77
CA ALA A 187 -6.21 3.43 1.35
C ALA A 187 -7.40 2.83 0.58
N MET A 188 -7.74 1.56 0.85
CA MET A 188 -8.91 0.90 0.25
C MET A 188 -10.20 1.62 0.63
N LEU A 189 -10.39 2.02 1.89
CA LEU A 189 -11.55 2.80 2.31
C LEU A 189 -11.64 4.13 1.53
N GLN A 190 -10.52 4.84 1.38
CA GLN A 190 -10.50 6.09 0.60
C GLN A 190 -10.75 5.88 -0.90
N LEU A 191 -10.41 4.73 -1.46
CA LEU A 191 -10.76 4.36 -2.84
C LEU A 191 -12.24 3.97 -2.98
N VAL A 192 -12.79 3.20 -2.05
CA VAL A 192 -14.22 2.85 -1.97
C VAL A 192 -15.07 4.12 -1.89
N LEU A 193 -14.61 5.10 -1.12
CA LEU A 193 -15.22 6.42 -1.03
C LEU A 193 -14.75 7.37 -2.14
N GLY A 194 -13.90 6.99 -3.11
CA GLY A 194 -13.46 7.90 -4.19
C GLY A 194 -12.86 9.24 -3.72
N ASN A 195 -12.18 9.24 -2.57
CA ASN A 195 -11.56 10.41 -1.94
C ASN A 195 -10.13 10.68 -2.42
N VAL A 196 -9.48 9.72 -3.08
CA VAL A 196 -8.09 9.88 -3.56
C VAL A 196 -8.06 10.82 -4.77
N GLY A 197 -7.18 11.82 -4.73
CA GLY A 197 -7.06 12.86 -5.77
C GLY A 197 -8.02 14.04 -5.61
N ARG A 198 -8.82 14.10 -4.53
CA ARG A 198 -9.75 15.21 -4.25
C ARG A 198 -9.19 16.18 -3.21
N ALA A 199 -9.47 17.47 -3.37
CA ALA A 199 -9.21 18.48 -2.34
C ALA A 199 -9.97 18.12 -1.04
N GLY A 200 -9.28 18.14 0.09
CA GLY A 200 -9.82 17.69 1.39
C GLY A 200 -9.95 16.17 1.55
N GLY A 201 -9.47 15.37 0.57
CA GLY A 201 -9.54 13.92 0.57
C GLY A 201 -8.21 13.22 0.90
N GLY A 202 -8.03 12.02 0.33
CA GLY A 202 -6.77 11.28 0.36
C GLY A 202 -6.41 10.63 1.70
N VAL A 203 -5.22 10.03 1.72
CA VAL A 203 -4.60 9.46 2.91
C VAL A 203 -3.38 10.31 3.25
N ASN A 204 -3.53 11.18 4.23
CA ASN A 204 -2.51 12.11 4.69
C ASN A 204 -1.61 11.45 5.72
N ALA A 205 -0.61 10.71 5.23
CA ALA A 205 0.47 10.15 6.04
C ALA A 205 1.38 11.29 6.53
N LEU A 206 1.21 11.74 7.77
CA LEU A 206 2.02 12.83 8.31
C LEU A 206 3.43 12.35 8.58
N ARG A 207 4.40 13.07 8.03
CA ARG A 207 5.82 12.77 8.23
C ARG A 207 6.30 13.33 9.56
N GLY A 208 7.32 12.68 10.13
CA GLY A 208 7.91 13.04 11.42
C GLY A 208 8.93 14.16 11.31
N HIS A 209 10.22 13.80 11.23
CA HIS A 209 11.30 14.79 11.10
C HIS A 209 11.12 15.70 9.89
N SER A 210 11.58 16.95 10.03
CA SER A 210 11.44 18.02 9.05
C SER A 210 11.82 17.62 7.62
N ASN A 211 12.84 16.77 7.47
CA ASN A 211 13.32 16.30 6.18
C ASN A 211 13.32 14.77 6.04
N ILE A 212 12.50 14.02 6.79
CA ILE A 212 12.45 12.55 6.63
C ILE A 212 12.01 12.16 5.21
N GLN A 213 11.18 13.00 4.57
CA GLN A 213 10.80 12.81 3.17
C GLN A 213 12.03 12.94 2.26
N GLY A 214 12.77 14.06 2.32
CA GLY A 214 13.97 14.25 1.50
C GLY A 214 15.09 13.24 1.82
N ALA A 215 15.25 12.84 3.08
CA ALA A 215 16.17 11.75 3.45
C ALA A 215 15.76 10.43 2.80
N THR A 216 14.47 10.10 2.77
CA THR A 216 13.95 8.93 2.05
C THR A 216 14.20 9.06 0.54
N ASP A 217 13.89 10.22 -0.04
CA ASP A 217 14.08 10.50 -1.47
C ASP A 217 15.56 10.36 -1.90
N MET A 218 16.48 10.65 -0.97
CA MET A 218 17.94 10.56 -1.14
C MET A 218 18.55 9.25 -0.60
N ALA A 219 17.75 8.18 -0.49
CA ALA A 219 18.21 6.85 -0.08
C ALA A 219 18.81 6.76 1.33
N GLY A 220 18.18 7.41 2.31
CA GLY A 220 18.45 7.23 3.74
C GLY A 220 18.01 5.88 4.31
N VAL A 221 17.71 4.89 3.46
CA VAL A 221 17.33 3.51 3.81
C VAL A 221 18.11 2.53 2.93
N PHE A 222 18.26 1.30 3.40
CA PHE A 222 19.26 0.36 2.89
C PHE A 222 18.92 -0.26 1.52
N ASP A 223 17.66 -0.25 1.10
CA ASP A 223 17.14 -1.03 -0.05
C ASP A 223 16.84 -0.21 -1.31
N ILE A 224 17.12 1.10 -1.29
CA ILE A 224 16.90 2.00 -2.43
C ILE A 224 18.13 2.87 -2.73
N LEU A 225 18.15 3.41 -3.94
CA LEU A 225 19.00 4.49 -4.44
C LEU A 225 18.16 5.78 -4.57
N PRO A 226 18.79 6.96 -4.69
CA PRO A 226 18.06 8.23 -4.82
C PRO A 226 16.99 8.20 -5.92
N GLY A 227 15.84 8.81 -5.64
CA GLY A 227 14.69 8.79 -6.54
C GLY A 227 13.94 7.46 -6.56
N TYR A 228 14.00 6.66 -5.48
CA TYR A 228 13.32 5.36 -5.33
C TYR A 228 13.74 4.30 -6.35
N LEU A 229 14.92 4.45 -6.96
CA LEU A 229 15.54 3.36 -7.72
C LEU A 229 15.85 2.20 -6.77
N LYS A 230 15.71 0.96 -7.22
CA LYS A 230 15.98 -0.19 -6.35
C LYS A 230 17.48 -0.37 -6.17
N MET A 231 17.91 -0.81 -4.99
CA MET A 231 19.29 -1.25 -4.85
C MET A 231 19.54 -2.51 -5.71
N PRO A 232 20.70 -2.61 -6.39
CA PRO A 232 21.10 -3.84 -7.07
C PRO A 232 21.30 -5.00 -6.10
N ASN A 233 20.98 -6.23 -6.49
CA ASN A 233 21.21 -7.45 -5.71
C ASN A 233 22.27 -8.35 -6.40
N PRO A 234 22.71 -9.47 -5.76
CA PRO A 234 23.71 -10.36 -6.36
C PRO A 234 23.32 -10.97 -7.71
N ASP A 235 22.03 -11.10 -8.01
CA ASP A 235 21.55 -11.64 -9.29
C ASP A 235 21.68 -10.60 -10.43
N ASP A 236 21.83 -9.31 -10.10
CA ASP A 236 22.08 -8.24 -11.07
C ASP A 236 23.55 -8.19 -11.48
N VAL A 237 23.95 -9.19 -12.26
CA VAL A 237 25.34 -9.36 -12.73
C VAL A 237 25.80 -8.23 -13.67
N ASP A 238 24.87 -7.54 -14.33
CA ASP A 238 25.12 -6.38 -15.19
C ASP A 238 23.93 -5.40 -15.15
N LEU A 239 24.08 -4.25 -15.80
CA LEU A 239 23.03 -3.22 -15.83
C LEU A 239 21.77 -3.70 -16.58
N ALA A 240 21.92 -4.54 -17.59
CA ALA A 240 20.79 -5.03 -18.38
C ALA A 240 19.87 -5.93 -17.55
N VAL A 241 20.44 -6.84 -16.76
CA VAL A 241 19.69 -7.72 -15.83
C VAL A 241 18.99 -6.88 -14.76
N TYR A 242 19.70 -5.90 -14.18
CA TYR A 242 19.12 -4.95 -13.23
C TYR A 242 17.92 -4.21 -13.83
N LEU A 243 18.08 -3.61 -15.01
CA LEU A 243 17.00 -2.85 -15.64
C LEU A 243 15.82 -3.73 -16.01
N LYS A 244 16.05 -4.97 -16.45
CA LYS A 244 14.97 -5.93 -16.74
C LYS A 244 14.17 -6.27 -15.49
N ARG A 245 14.83 -6.44 -14.33
CA ARG A 245 14.18 -6.76 -13.05
C ARG A 245 13.45 -5.56 -12.46
N THR A 246 13.99 -4.37 -12.63
CA THR A 246 13.53 -3.17 -11.92
C THR A 246 12.60 -2.29 -12.74
N THR A 247 12.56 -2.44 -14.06
CA THR A 247 11.64 -1.70 -14.94
C THR A 247 10.32 -2.46 -15.09
N PRO A 248 9.20 -1.94 -14.57
CA PRO A 248 7.91 -2.58 -14.75
C PRO A 248 7.44 -2.50 -16.22
N THR A 249 6.89 -3.59 -16.72
CA THR A 249 6.22 -3.63 -18.02
C THR A 249 4.79 -3.14 -17.91
N ALA A 250 4.31 -2.38 -18.89
CA ALA A 250 2.93 -1.93 -18.90
C ALA A 250 1.99 -3.14 -19.05
N SER A 251 0.90 -3.14 -18.29
CA SER A 251 -0.17 -4.14 -18.46
C SER A 251 -1.06 -3.86 -19.68
N LYS A 252 -0.82 -2.74 -20.38
CA LYS A 252 -1.60 -2.27 -21.54
C LYS A 252 -0.68 -1.83 -22.68
N PRO A 253 -1.09 -2.03 -23.94
CA PRO A 253 -0.22 -1.87 -25.11
C PRO A 253 0.00 -0.40 -25.50
N GLN A 254 -0.92 0.51 -25.16
CA GLN A 254 -0.79 1.93 -25.52
C GLN A 254 -0.43 2.79 -24.30
N GLU A 255 0.38 3.82 -24.54
CA GLU A 255 0.89 4.76 -23.53
C GLU A 255 -0.24 5.42 -22.73
N TRP A 256 -1.34 5.78 -23.37
CA TRP A 256 -2.47 6.46 -22.71
C TRP A 256 -3.42 5.51 -21.97
N ASP A 257 -3.34 4.21 -22.24
CA ASP A 257 -4.12 3.22 -21.49
C ASP A 257 -3.46 2.94 -20.14
N SER A 258 -2.14 2.98 -20.09
CA SER A 258 -1.35 2.86 -18.87
C SER A 258 -0.05 3.64 -19.03
N TYR A 259 0.00 4.84 -18.46
CA TYR A 259 1.17 5.71 -18.57
C TYR A 259 2.47 5.03 -18.12
N ASN A 260 2.39 4.13 -17.11
CA ASN A 260 3.53 3.36 -16.59
C ASN A 260 4.82 4.17 -16.57
N TYR A 261 4.82 5.27 -15.81
CA TYR A 261 5.94 6.23 -15.87
C TYR A 261 7.29 5.61 -15.49
N TRP A 262 7.25 4.57 -14.65
CA TRP A 262 8.41 3.75 -14.28
C TRP A 262 9.02 2.94 -15.44
N SER A 263 8.38 2.87 -16.61
CA SER A 263 9.05 2.40 -17.84
C SER A 263 10.29 3.24 -18.19
N ASN A 264 10.39 4.48 -17.66
CA ASN A 264 11.57 5.35 -17.79
C ASN A 264 12.71 5.00 -16.81
N THR A 265 12.61 3.94 -16.00
CA THR A 265 13.67 3.49 -15.06
C THR A 265 15.08 3.46 -15.69
N PRO A 266 15.28 2.98 -16.94
CA PRO A 266 16.60 3.03 -17.59
C PRO A 266 17.19 4.43 -17.69
N LYS A 267 16.37 5.45 -17.98
CA LYS A 267 16.81 6.85 -18.08
C LYS A 267 17.26 7.37 -16.73
N PHE A 268 16.48 7.08 -15.69
CA PHE A 268 16.79 7.50 -14.31
C PHE A 268 18.06 6.82 -13.80
N ALA A 269 18.20 5.52 -14.01
CA ALA A 269 19.37 4.75 -13.58
C ALA A 269 20.67 5.24 -14.23
N VAL A 270 20.68 5.43 -15.56
CA VAL A 270 21.87 5.96 -16.26
C VAL A 270 22.18 7.39 -15.81
N SER A 271 21.18 8.24 -15.65
CA SER A 271 21.38 9.62 -15.18
C SER A 271 21.97 9.64 -13.76
N PHE A 272 21.49 8.76 -12.87
CA PHE A 272 22.03 8.60 -11.53
C PHE A 272 23.49 8.14 -11.56
N LEU A 273 23.82 7.10 -12.35
CA LEU A 273 25.18 6.60 -12.49
C LEU A 273 26.14 7.66 -13.04
N LYS A 274 25.71 8.43 -14.04
CA LYS A 274 26.46 9.58 -14.56
C LYS A 274 26.66 10.67 -13.51
N ALA A 275 25.66 10.94 -12.68
CA ALA A 275 25.78 11.91 -11.60
C ALA A 275 26.78 11.47 -10.51
N MET A 276 26.84 10.16 -10.22
CA MET A 276 27.76 9.59 -9.23
C MET A 276 29.21 9.51 -9.71
N TYR A 277 29.42 9.12 -10.97
CA TYR A 277 30.75 8.72 -11.46
C TYR A 277 31.28 9.57 -12.61
N GLY A 278 30.51 10.55 -13.10
CA GLY A 278 30.96 11.51 -14.10
C GLY A 278 31.49 10.84 -15.37
N ASP A 279 32.74 11.16 -15.72
CA ASP A 279 33.40 10.63 -16.92
C ASP A 279 33.72 9.13 -16.84
N ALA A 280 33.82 8.57 -15.63
CA ALA A 280 34.07 7.14 -15.45
C ALA A 280 32.85 6.28 -15.84
N ALA A 281 31.64 6.85 -15.85
CA ALA A 281 30.44 6.16 -16.33
C ALA A 281 30.31 6.32 -17.84
N THR A 282 30.71 5.30 -18.60
CA THR A 282 30.60 5.26 -20.07
C THR A 282 29.70 4.11 -20.51
N LYS A 283 29.31 4.07 -21.79
CA LYS A 283 28.43 3.01 -22.27
C LYS A 283 29.14 1.64 -22.27
N GLU A 284 30.44 1.63 -22.50
CA GLU A 284 31.28 0.44 -22.65
C GLU A 284 31.49 -0.32 -21.33
N ASN A 285 31.29 0.35 -20.19
CA ASN A 285 31.41 -0.23 -18.85
C ASN A 285 30.10 -0.23 -18.06
N ASP A 286 28.96 -0.25 -18.76
CA ASP A 286 27.62 -0.20 -18.16
C ASP A 286 27.44 0.99 -17.20
N TRP A 287 27.98 2.14 -17.57
CA TRP A 287 27.92 3.37 -16.79
C TRP A 287 28.50 3.20 -15.38
N ALA A 288 29.56 2.39 -15.25
CA ALA A 288 30.17 2.02 -13.98
C ALA A 288 29.20 1.40 -12.98
N PHE A 289 28.15 0.70 -13.45
CA PHE A 289 27.15 0.04 -12.60
C PHE A 289 27.76 -0.93 -11.58
N ASN A 290 28.88 -1.56 -11.92
CA ASN A 290 29.60 -2.50 -11.06
C ASN A 290 30.34 -1.82 -9.88
N TYR A 291 30.38 -0.49 -9.82
CA TYR A 291 30.88 0.24 -8.64
C TYR A 291 29.85 0.31 -7.52
N LEU A 292 28.57 0.11 -7.82
CA LEU A 292 27.53 0.06 -6.79
C LEU A 292 27.61 -1.25 -6.00
N PRO A 293 27.48 -1.22 -4.67
CA PRO A 293 27.39 -2.44 -3.90
C PRO A 293 26.10 -3.20 -4.24
N ARG A 294 26.09 -4.50 -3.91
CA ARG A 294 24.91 -5.35 -4.06
C ARG A 294 24.32 -5.65 -2.70
N ILE A 295 23.01 -5.51 -2.56
CA ILE A 295 22.29 -5.91 -1.36
C ILE A 295 21.91 -7.39 -1.42
N ASP A 296 22.47 -8.19 -0.52
CA ASP A 296 22.27 -9.64 -0.45
C ASP A 296 21.23 -10.08 0.60
N ARG A 297 20.91 -9.21 1.55
CA ARG A 297 19.92 -9.47 2.61
C ARG A 297 19.31 -8.19 3.17
N ASN A 298 18.42 -8.33 4.14
CA ASN A 298 17.84 -7.22 4.87
C ASN A 298 18.89 -6.59 5.83
N TYR A 299 19.13 -5.28 5.69
CA TYR A 299 20.01 -4.48 6.56
C TYR A 299 19.25 -3.38 7.33
N SER A 300 17.99 -3.65 7.68
CA SER A 300 17.20 -2.77 8.55
C SER A 300 17.84 -2.61 9.94
N TRP A 301 17.41 -1.58 10.68
CA TRP A 301 17.91 -1.29 12.03
C TRP A 301 17.89 -2.51 12.97
N ALA A 302 16.84 -3.32 12.94
CA ALA A 302 16.78 -4.53 13.76
C ALA A 302 17.91 -5.52 13.42
N GLN A 303 18.25 -5.67 12.14
CA GLN A 303 19.35 -6.54 11.68
C GLN A 303 20.71 -5.94 12.05
N ILE A 304 20.88 -4.62 11.90
CA ILE A 304 22.10 -3.92 12.32
C ILE A 304 22.37 -4.12 13.81
N TRP A 305 21.36 -3.97 14.66
CA TRP A 305 21.52 -4.16 16.11
C TRP A 305 21.81 -5.62 16.49
N ASP A 306 21.13 -6.59 15.87
CA ASP A 306 21.42 -8.01 16.09
C ASP A 306 22.85 -8.37 15.66
N ASP A 307 23.30 -7.88 14.51
CA ASP A 307 24.67 -8.09 14.03
C ASP A 307 25.73 -7.40 14.91
N MET A 308 25.42 -6.21 15.45
CA MET A 308 26.28 -5.54 16.43
C MET A 308 26.38 -6.34 17.71
N TYR A 309 25.25 -6.84 18.23
CA TYR A 309 25.21 -7.70 19.41
C TYR A 309 26.02 -8.99 19.23
N ARG A 310 26.00 -9.57 18.02
CA ARG A 310 26.81 -10.76 17.65
C ARG A 310 28.29 -10.47 17.37
N GLY A 311 28.72 -9.21 17.37
CA GLY A 311 30.11 -8.83 17.09
C GLY A 311 30.50 -8.84 15.60
N ASN A 312 29.52 -8.90 14.70
CA ASN A 312 29.72 -8.87 13.25
C ASN A 312 30.02 -7.44 12.75
N ILE A 313 29.53 -6.41 13.44
CA ILE A 313 29.78 -5.00 13.11
C ILE A 313 30.98 -4.47 13.89
N LYS A 314 31.96 -3.89 13.18
CA LYS A 314 33.20 -3.36 13.78
C LYS A 314 33.11 -1.88 14.18
N GLY A 315 32.16 -1.14 13.62
CA GLY A 315 31.93 0.26 13.91
C GLY A 315 30.61 0.76 13.34
N MET A 316 30.11 1.88 13.87
CA MET A 316 28.85 2.50 13.45
C MET A 316 29.03 4.01 13.33
N PHE A 317 28.48 4.58 12.26
CA PHE A 317 28.30 6.03 12.12
C PHE A 317 26.87 6.41 12.49
N ALA A 318 26.70 7.20 13.54
CA ALA A 318 25.41 7.77 13.94
C ALA A 318 25.38 9.27 13.62
N ILE A 319 24.99 9.62 12.39
CA ILE A 319 25.02 10.99 11.87
C ILE A 319 23.63 11.60 12.02
N GLY A 320 23.49 12.60 12.90
CA GLY A 320 22.20 13.27 13.12
C GLY A 320 21.12 12.36 13.71
N MET A 321 21.51 11.25 14.35
CA MET A 321 20.63 10.24 14.94
C MET A 321 21.13 9.84 16.32
N ASN A 322 20.21 9.56 17.25
CA ASN A 322 20.54 8.96 18.54
C ASN A 322 20.24 7.45 18.51
N GLY A 323 21.26 6.65 18.19
CA GLY A 323 21.14 5.18 18.10
C GLY A 323 20.74 4.47 19.39
N VAL A 324 20.88 5.13 20.56
CA VAL A 324 20.54 4.55 21.87
C VAL A 324 19.05 4.75 22.21
N GLN A 325 18.39 5.71 21.57
CA GLN A 325 16.99 6.07 21.82
C GLN A 325 16.19 6.21 20.52
N ILE A 326 16.27 5.19 19.66
CA ILE A 326 15.39 5.11 18.48
C ILE A 326 14.03 4.58 18.95
N GLY A 327 13.01 5.45 18.90
CA GLY A 327 11.61 5.11 19.15
C GLY A 327 10.83 4.87 17.87
#